data_AF-A0A1J5CUI9-F1
#
_entry.id   AF-A0A1J5CUI9-F1
#
_cell.length_a   1.000
_cell.length_b   1.000
_cell.length_c   1.000
_cell.angle_alpha   90.00
_cell.angle_beta   90.00
_cell.angle_gamma   90.00
#
_symmetry.space_group_name_H-M   'P 1'
#
loop_
_entity.id
_entity.type
_entity.pdbx_description
1 polymer ?
#
loop_
_entity_poly.entity_id
_entity_poly.type
_entity_poly.pdbx_seq_one_letter_code
_entity_poly.pdbx_strand_id
1 'polypeptide(L)'
;MQKGNTNFVERYKMHRKANKELNHKIMESCLERDAMMESAKLLGIARGNTLIFDSMDETNVFMDFAVNEYKVEGKNAIETL
;
A
#
# COMPACT_ATOMS: atom_id res chain seq x y z
N MET A 1 37.48 8.81 -11.53
CA MET A 1 36.68 9.52 -10.50
C MET A 1 35.25 9.66 -11.00
N GLN A 2 34.29 8.91 -10.44
CA GLN A 2 32.87 9.01 -10.81
C GLN A 2 32.22 10.22 -10.10
N LYS A 3 32.01 11.32 -10.84
CA LYS A 3 31.07 12.39 -10.45
C LYS A 3 29.71 12.04 -11.07
N GLY A 4 28.81 11.40 -10.31
CA GLY A 4 27.49 11.05 -10.83
C GLY A 4 26.48 10.43 -9.85
N ASN A 5 26.90 9.89 -8.70
CA ASN A 5 25.98 9.12 -7.84
C ASN A 5 25.20 9.93 -6.79
N THR A 6 25.63 11.15 -6.45
CA THR A 6 24.99 11.94 -5.38
C THR A 6 23.56 12.34 -5.73
N ASN A 7 23.32 12.68 -7.00
CA ASN A 7 22.00 13.13 -7.48
C ASN A 7 20.94 12.01 -7.41
N PHE A 8 21.28 10.78 -7.79
CA PHE A 8 20.31 9.66 -7.75
C PHE A 8 19.91 9.28 -6.32
N VAL A 9 20.87 9.25 -5.40
CA VAL A 9 20.60 8.92 -4.00
C VAL A 9 19.76 10.01 -3.33
N GLU A 10 20.05 11.29 -3.60
CA GLU A 10 19.25 12.41 -3.10
C GLU A 10 17.83 12.40 -3.65
N ARG A 11 17.68 12.16 -4.96
CA ARG A 11 16.38 12.05 -5.62
C ARG A 11 15.58 10.87 -5.05
N TYR A 12 16.21 9.72 -4.85
CA TYR A 12 15.58 8.58 -4.19
C TYR A 12 15.13 8.93 -2.76
N LYS A 13 15.96 9.61 -1.96
CA LYS A 13 15.60 10.02 -0.60
C LYS A 13 14.40 10.97 -0.58
N MET A 14 14.34 11.93 -1.51
CA MET A 14 13.18 12.81 -1.67
C MET A 14 11.91 12.03 -1.98
N HIS A 15 11.93 11.15 -2.97
CA HIS A 15 10.76 10.32 -3.31
C HIS A 15 10.39 9.37 -2.18
N ARG A 16 11.37 8.77 -1.50
CA ARG A 16 11.12 7.89 -0.35
C ARG A 16 10.41 8.62 0.79
N LYS A 17 10.81 9.88 1.06
CA LYS A 17 10.14 10.71 2.07
C LYS A 17 8.69 10.98 1.68
N ALA A 18 8.46 11.52 0.49
CA ALA A 18 7.12 11.83 -0.02
C ALA A 18 6.22 10.59 -0.06
N ASN A 19 6.75 9.46 -0.55
CA ASN A 19 6.03 8.19 -0.60
C ASN A 19 5.69 7.67 0.81
N LYS A 20 6.57 7.81 1.79
CA LYS A 20 6.32 7.37 3.17
C LYS A 20 5.21 8.18 3.83
N GLU A 21 5.20 9.50 3.61
CA GLU A 21 4.17 10.40 4.12
C GLU A 21 2.82 10.10 3.48
N LEU A 22 2.79 9.91 2.16
CA LEU A 22 1.59 9.54 1.42
C LEU A 22 1.04 8.18 1.87
N ASN A 23 1.90 7.17 2.01
CA ASN A 23 1.48 5.84 2.48
C ASN A 23 0.90 5.88 3.90
N HIS A 24 1.46 6.69 4.81
CA HIS A 24 0.84 6.86 6.14
C HIS A 24 -0.57 7.44 6.02
N LYS A 25 -0.76 8.49 5.21
CA LYS A 25 -2.07 9.10 5.02
C LYS A 25 -3.09 8.09 4.46
N ILE A 26 -2.70 7.30 3.45
CA ILE A 26 -3.55 6.25 2.88
C ILE A 26 -3.92 5.19 3.93
N MET A 27 -2.94 4.72 4.69
CA MET A 27 -3.17 3.73 5.76
C MET A 27 -4.12 4.25 6.84
N GLU A 28 -3.96 5.51 7.25
CA GLU A 28 -4.74 6.13 8.32
C GLU A 28 -6.15 6.54 7.87
N SER A 29 -6.32 6.97 6.62
CA SER A 29 -7.57 7.61 6.15
C SER A 29 -8.44 6.72 5.27
N CYS A 30 -7.86 5.70 4.63
CA CYS A 30 -8.57 4.92 3.60
C CYS A 30 -8.54 3.41 3.86
N LEU A 31 -7.51 2.91 4.53
CA LEU A 31 -7.32 1.48 4.77
C LEU A 31 -7.60 1.10 6.23
N GLU A 32 -8.80 1.47 6.69
CA GLU A 32 -9.31 1.01 7.98
C GLU A 32 -9.39 -0.52 8.02
N ARG A 33 -9.44 -1.07 9.23
CA ARG A 33 -9.40 -2.51 9.48
C ARG A 33 -10.39 -3.30 8.63
N ASP A 34 -11.61 -2.80 8.48
CA ASP A 34 -12.65 -3.51 7.74
C ASP A 34 -12.35 -3.54 6.23
N ALA A 35 -11.89 -2.42 5.65
CA ALA A 35 -11.46 -2.37 4.26
C ALA A 35 -10.30 -3.35 3.98
N MET A 36 -9.34 -3.43 4.90
CA MET A 36 -8.21 -4.37 4.82
C MET A 36 -8.67 -5.82 4.93
N MET A 37 -9.58 -6.12 5.86
CA MET A 37 -10.09 -7.47 6.05
C MET A 37 -10.99 -7.94 4.90
N GLU A 38 -11.85 -7.07 4.37
CA GLU A 38 -12.66 -7.40 3.20
C GLU A 38 -11.80 -7.60 1.96
N SER A 39 -10.79 -6.75 1.75
CA SER A 39 -9.80 -6.94 0.68
C SER A 39 -9.11 -8.30 0.79
N ALA A 40 -8.70 -8.68 1.99
CA ALA A 40 -8.06 -9.97 2.23
C ALA A 40 -8.98 -11.18 2.04
N LYS A 41 -10.27 -11.05 2.38
CA LYS A 41 -11.28 -12.09 2.12
C LYS A 41 -11.48 -12.28 0.62
N LEU A 42 -11.56 -11.20 -0.14
CA LEU A 42 -11.70 -11.25 -1.61
C LEU A 42 -10.51 -11.93 -2.29
N LEU A 43 -9.30 -11.74 -1.74
CA LEU A 43 -8.09 -12.39 -2.24
C LEU A 43 -7.86 -13.81 -1.68
N GLY A 44 -8.71 -14.29 -0.77
CA GLY A 44 -8.58 -15.64 -0.20
C GLY A 44 -7.44 -15.81 0.81
N ILE A 45 -6.85 -14.73 1.30
CA ILE A 45 -5.69 -14.74 2.23
C ILE A 45 -6.09 -14.53 3.71
N ALA A 46 -7.37 -14.22 3.96
CA ALA A 46 -7.90 -14.11 5.31
C ALA A 46 -8.17 -15.50 5.92
N ARG A 47 -7.64 -15.76 7.12
CA ARG A 47 -8.01 -16.91 7.95
C ARG A 47 -8.70 -16.43 9.22
N GLY A 48 -10.03 -16.42 9.20
CA GLY A 48 -10.83 -15.81 10.25
C GLY A 48 -10.56 -14.31 10.33
N ASN A 49 -10.01 -13.85 11.46
CA ASN A 49 -9.73 -12.43 11.72
C ASN A 49 -8.24 -12.09 11.58
N THR A 50 -7.48 -12.93 10.89
CA THR A 50 -6.03 -12.85 10.73
C THR A 50 -5.65 -12.91 9.26
N LEU A 51 -4.72 -12.04 8.86
CA LEU A 51 -4.08 -12.05 7.55
C LEU A 51 -2.91 -13.03 7.59
N ILE A 52 -2.87 -13.98 6.66
CA ILE A 52 -1.75 -14.91 6.51
C ILE A 52 -1.16 -14.72 5.12
N PHE A 53 0.14 -14.47 5.07
CA PHE A 53 0.90 -14.31 3.84
C PHE A 53 1.96 -15.41 3.78
N ASP A 54 1.98 -16.15 2.69
CA ASP A 54 2.98 -17.18 2.42
C ASP A 54 4.23 -16.59 1.75
N SER A 55 4.12 -15.37 1.19
CA SER A 55 5.24 -14.68 0.53
C SER A 55 5.12 -13.15 0.59
N MET A 56 6.23 -12.47 0.28
CA MET A 56 6.25 -11.02 0.11
C MET A 56 5.44 -10.57 -1.11
N ASP A 57 5.36 -11.40 -2.14
CA ASP A 57 4.58 -11.10 -3.34
C ASP A 57 3.08 -11.04 -3.02
N GLU A 58 2.57 -11.91 -2.13
CA GLU A 58 1.19 -11.82 -1.66
C GLU A 58 0.92 -10.53 -0.89
N THR A 59 1.88 -10.06 -0.08
CA THR A 59 1.74 -8.77 0.59
C THR A 59 1.69 -7.62 -0.42
N ASN A 60 2.50 -7.68 -1.48
CA ASN A 60 2.49 -6.68 -2.54
C ASN A 60 1.16 -6.67 -3.30
N VAL A 61 0.66 -7.84 -3.71
CA VAL A 61 -0.64 -7.98 -4.40
C VAL A 61 -1.78 -7.51 -3.50
N PHE A 62 -1.76 -7.87 -2.22
CA PHE A 62 -2.75 -7.42 -1.25
C PHE A 62 -2.79 -5.90 -1.11
N MET A 63 -1.63 -5.26 -0.91
CA MET A 63 -1.56 -3.81 -0.77
C MET A 63 -1.94 -3.10 -2.06
N ASP A 64 -1.54 -3.61 -3.22
CA ASP A 64 -1.93 -3.05 -4.52
C ASP A 64 -3.45 -3.10 -4.71
N PHE A 65 -4.06 -4.25 -4.47
CA PHE A 65 -5.51 -4.41 -4.56
C PHE A 65 -6.26 -3.52 -3.55
N ALA A 66 -5.82 -3.48 -2.29
CA ALA A 66 -6.48 -2.68 -1.25
C ALA A 66 -6.45 -1.18 -1.56
N VAL A 67 -5.36 -0.68 -2.16
CA VAL A 67 -5.20 0.74 -2.51
C VAL A 67 -5.93 1.08 -3.81
N ASN A 68 -5.78 0.26 -4.84
CA ASN A 68 -6.16 0.63 -6.21
C ASN A 68 -7.52 0.06 -6.65
N GLU A 69 -7.95 -1.06 -6.10
CA GLU A 69 -9.09 -1.83 -6.63
C GLU A 69 -10.24 -1.96 -5.64
N TYR A 70 -9.97 -2.13 -4.34
CA TYR A 70 -11.01 -2.22 -3.33
C TYR A 70 -11.73 -0.88 -3.18
N LYS A 71 -13.06 -0.92 -3.22
CA LYS A 71 -13.90 0.28 -3.23
C LYS A 71 -14.76 0.38 -1.97
N VAL A 72 -14.71 1.54 -1.34
CA VAL A 72 -15.65 1.97 -0.30
C VAL A 72 -16.51 3.07 -0.91
N GLU A 73 -17.84 2.90 -0.87
CA GLU A 73 -18.80 3.84 -1.50
C GLU A 73 -18.51 4.11 -2.99
N GLY A 74 -18.00 3.09 -3.71
CA GLY A 74 -17.71 3.17 -5.14
C GLY A 74 -16.38 3.85 -5.51
N LYS A 75 -15.57 4.26 -4.53
CA LYS A 75 -14.26 4.88 -4.73
C LYS A 75 -13.14 4.03 -4.11
N ASN A 76 -11.98 3.97 -4.75
CA ASN A 76 -10.78 3.37 -4.16
C ASN A 76 -10.05 4.35 -3.22
N ALA A 77 -8.98 3.90 -2.58
CA ALA A 77 -8.23 4.73 -1.65
C ALA A 77 -7.62 5.98 -2.32
N ILE A 78 -7.19 5.87 -3.58
CA ILE A 78 -6.60 6.98 -4.34
C ILE A 78 -7.65 8.04 -4.72
N GLU A 79 -8.86 7.61 -5.08
CA GLU A 79 -9.99 8.49 -5.43
C GLU A 79 -10.62 9.17 -4.20
N THR A 80 -10.33 8.66 -3.01
CA THR A 80 -10.86 9.15 -1.73
C THR A 80 -9.93 10.17 -1.04
N LEU A 81 -8.61 10.04 -1.25
CA LEU A 81 -7.56 10.75 -0.53
C LEU A 81 -7.51 12.28 -0.77
#